data_AF-A0A0E3SCX3-F1
#
_entry.id   AF-A0A0E3SCX3-F1
#
_cell.length_a   1.000
_cell.length_b   1.000
_cell.length_c   1.000
_cell.angle_alpha   90.00
_cell.angle_beta   90.00
_cell.angle_gamma   90.00
#
_symmetry.space_group_name_H-M   'P 1'
#
loop_
_entity.id
_entity.type
_entity.pdbx_description
1 polymer ?
#
loop_
_entity_poly.entity_id
_entity_poly.type
_entity_poly.pdbx_seq_one_letter_code
_entity_poly.pdbx_strand_id
1 'polypeptide(L)'
;MTPLSQAFIKIWQITIIPSVTISLVLGIGSLNHSNSRGLLFKAGQVLLMFWTIGIAIFFSFQFAFPVLEAASFFSTQDLISPETLDFIDIFIPYNPFHSLSEGFLPAIVLFCLCLGLSLMGDEESKPLMNLLSILQAALNRITGFLAKTFPIGVFVIMAQTMGTITFEGLLELQVFLIYLAFLAALVIFGVLPLLVSCFTTFRYRDIISASSRAVILGFSSGTEFITLTLINDGVKKLFWDSLDNREIKDEIESYSRVLVPVGYTFPLLGSFVPFLFILFVA
;
A
#
# COMPACT_ATOMS: atom_id res chain seq x y z
N MET A 1 16.63 -11.15 -18.62
CA MET A 1 16.73 -10.36 -17.36
C MET A 1 15.65 -10.71 -16.32
N THR A 2 14.64 -11.51 -16.69
CA THR A 2 13.59 -12.08 -15.82
C THR A 2 14.05 -12.69 -14.49
N PRO A 3 15.14 -13.48 -14.40
CA PRO A 3 15.54 -14.05 -13.12
C PRO A 3 16.08 -13.00 -12.13
N LEU A 4 16.68 -11.91 -12.63
CA LEU A 4 17.28 -10.88 -11.78
C LEU A 4 16.23 -9.96 -11.16
N SER A 5 15.22 -9.57 -11.93
CA SER A 5 14.07 -8.80 -11.42
C SER A 5 13.25 -9.61 -10.43
N GLN A 6 12.98 -10.88 -10.72
CA GLN A 6 12.28 -11.78 -9.80
C GLN A 6 13.07 -11.99 -8.51
N ALA A 7 14.40 -12.16 -8.59
CA ALA A 7 15.25 -12.25 -7.40
C ALA A 7 15.16 -10.96 -6.57
N PHE A 8 15.21 -9.79 -7.21
CA PHE A 8 15.08 -8.51 -6.51
C PHE A 8 13.74 -8.37 -5.79
N ILE A 9 12.63 -8.66 -6.48
CA ILE A 9 11.27 -8.65 -5.90
C ILE A 9 11.21 -9.59 -4.69
N LYS A 10 11.67 -10.84 -4.84
CA LYS A 10 11.64 -11.84 -3.76
C LYS A 10 12.48 -11.44 -2.56
N ILE A 11 13.68 -10.89 -2.76
CA ILE A 11 14.55 -10.42 -1.67
C ILE A 11 13.83 -9.34 -0.84
N TRP A 12 13.16 -8.42 -1.51
CA TRP A 12 12.38 -7.38 -0.86
C TRP A 12 11.13 -7.92 -0.15
N GLN A 13 10.51 -8.97 -0.67
CA GLN A 13 9.34 -9.60 -0.05
C GLN A 13 9.64 -10.30 1.28
N ILE A 14 10.88 -10.74 1.52
CA ILE A 14 11.28 -11.44 2.76
C ILE A 14 10.97 -10.62 4.02
N THR A 15 11.13 -9.29 3.97
CA THR A 15 10.93 -8.44 5.15
C THR A 15 9.49 -8.00 5.35
N ILE A 16 8.62 -8.11 4.34
CA ILE A 16 7.29 -7.48 4.35
C ILE A 16 6.37 -8.18 5.34
N ILE A 17 6.08 -9.47 5.13
CA ILE A 17 5.11 -10.21 5.96
C ILE A 17 5.54 -10.24 7.43
N PRO A 18 6.81 -10.54 7.78
CA PRO A 18 7.25 -10.47 9.17
C PRO A 18 7.13 -9.07 9.76
N SER A 19 7.53 -8.03 9.02
CA SER A 19 7.49 -6.65 9.50
C SER A 19 6.06 -6.16 9.72
N VAL A 20 5.14 -6.46 8.79
CA VAL A 20 3.71 -6.12 8.95
C VAL A 20 3.12 -6.81 10.16
N THR A 21 3.35 -8.12 10.31
CA THR A 21 2.82 -8.90 11.43
C THR A 21 3.29 -8.33 12.77
N ILE A 22 4.59 -8.10 12.92
CA ILE A 22 5.17 -7.60 14.16
C ILE A 22 4.76 -6.15 14.42
N SER A 23 4.78 -5.30 13.40
CA SER A 23 4.41 -3.88 13.54
C SER A 23 2.95 -3.70 13.94
N LEU A 24 2.04 -4.51 13.41
CA LEU A 24 0.62 -4.48 13.79
C LEU A 24 0.41 -4.91 15.24
N VAL A 25 1.01 -6.04 15.65
CA VAL A 25 0.88 -6.56 17.02
C VAL A 25 1.49 -5.57 18.02
N LEU A 26 2.69 -5.04 17.75
CA LEU A 26 3.32 -4.01 18.58
C LEU A 26 2.53 -2.71 18.60
N GLY A 27 2.05 -2.28 17.44
CA GLY A 27 1.28 -1.06 17.28
C GLY A 27 0.06 -1.12 18.18
N ILE A 28 -0.83 -2.09 17.98
CA ILE A 28 -2.05 -2.21 18.79
C ILE A 28 -1.76 -2.52 20.25
N GLY A 29 -0.86 -3.46 20.53
CA GLY A 29 -0.55 -3.87 21.90
C GLY A 29 0.05 -2.74 22.76
N SER A 30 0.67 -1.73 22.14
CA SER A 30 1.22 -0.56 22.83
C SER A 30 0.23 0.57 23.07
N LEU A 31 -1.01 0.45 22.56
CA LEU A 31 -2.04 1.46 22.76
C LEU A 31 -2.70 1.34 24.14
N ASN A 32 -3.19 2.45 24.67
CA ASN A 32 -4.04 2.45 25.86
C ASN A 32 -5.51 2.15 25.49
N HIS A 33 -6.23 1.41 26.36
CA HIS A 33 -7.64 1.01 26.16
C HIS A 33 -8.58 2.16 25.79
N SER A 34 -8.33 3.38 26.30
CA SER A 34 -9.20 4.53 26.04
C SER A 34 -9.09 5.11 24.62
N ASN A 35 -7.95 4.90 23.93
CA ASN A 35 -7.66 5.59 22.65
C ASN A 35 -7.76 4.68 21.42
N SER A 36 -7.69 3.36 21.58
CA SER A 36 -7.62 2.41 20.44
C SER A 36 -8.88 2.43 19.55
N ARG A 37 -10.08 2.42 20.14
CA ARG A 37 -11.35 2.45 19.39
C ARG A 37 -11.56 3.77 18.66
N GLY A 38 -11.22 4.88 19.31
CA GLY A 38 -11.31 6.22 18.70
C GLY A 38 -10.34 6.38 17.53
N LEU A 39 -9.11 5.87 17.67
CA LEU A 39 -8.13 5.85 16.59
C LEU A 39 -8.64 5.06 15.38
N LEU A 40 -9.11 3.82 15.60
CA LEU A 40 -9.54 2.93 14.52
C LEU A 40 -10.75 3.52 13.78
N PHE A 41 -11.70 4.12 14.51
CA PHE A 41 -12.88 4.76 13.92
C PHE A 41 -12.50 5.99 13.09
N LYS A 42 -11.63 6.86 13.62
CA LYS A 42 -11.11 8.02 12.87
C LYS A 42 -10.34 7.59 11.64
N ALA A 43 -9.51 6.55 11.75
CA ALA A 43 -8.78 6.00 10.62
C ALA A 43 -9.70 5.44 9.54
N GLY A 44 -10.74 4.69 9.93
CA GLY A 44 -11.76 4.21 9.01
C GLY A 44 -12.50 5.35 8.32
N GLN A 45 -12.85 6.41 9.06
CA GLN A 45 -13.49 7.60 8.49
C GLN A 45 -12.58 8.32 7.49
N VAL A 46 -11.31 8.51 7.81
CA VAL A 46 -10.31 9.11 6.91
C VAL A 46 -10.15 8.23 5.67
N LEU A 47 -10.01 6.92 5.83
CA LEU A 47 -9.89 5.99 4.72
C LEU A 47 -11.10 6.05 3.78
N LEU A 48 -12.33 6.00 4.32
CA LEU A 48 -13.56 6.13 3.54
C LEU A 48 -13.63 7.46 2.81
N MET A 49 -13.19 8.55 3.44
CA MET A 49 -13.12 9.86 2.81
C MET A 49 -12.13 9.86 1.62
N PHE A 50 -10.93 9.30 1.77
CA PHE A 50 -9.97 9.16 0.67
C PHE A 50 -10.52 8.27 -0.46
N TRP A 51 -11.21 7.19 -0.10
CA TRP A 51 -11.84 6.28 -1.07
C TRP A 51 -12.94 6.95 -1.86
N THR A 52 -13.87 7.64 -1.19
CA THR A 52 -14.99 8.33 -1.85
C THR A 52 -14.48 9.42 -2.80
N ILE A 53 -13.50 10.22 -2.38
CA ILE A 53 -12.87 11.23 -3.24
C ILE A 53 -12.12 10.58 -4.40
N GLY A 54 -11.33 9.53 -4.12
CA GLY A 54 -10.57 8.81 -5.13
C GLY A 54 -11.46 8.19 -6.20
N ILE A 55 -12.49 7.45 -5.80
CA ILE A 55 -13.49 6.86 -6.69
C ILE A 55 -14.22 7.96 -7.47
N ALA A 56 -14.64 9.04 -6.82
CA ALA A 56 -15.32 10.14 -7.51
C ALA A 56 -14.45 10.77 -8.61
N ILE A 57 -13.17 11.04 -8.33
CA ILE A 57 -12.22 11.57 -9.32
C ILE A 57 -12.00 10.55 -10.44
N PHE A 58 -11.84 9.29 -10.07
CA PHE A 58 -11.59 8.20 -11.00
C PHE A 58 -12.73 8.02 -12.00
N PHE A 59 -13.98 7.97 -11.52
CA PHE A 59 -15.16 7.90 -12.40
C PHE A 59 -15.45 9.22 -13.11
N SER A 60 -15.13 10.38 -12.54
CA SER A 60 -15.27 11.66 -13.25
C SER A 60 -14.36 11.73 -14.48
N PHE A 61 -13.26 10.98 -14.46
CA PHE A 61 -12.35 10.86 -15.58
C PHE A 61 -12.94 10.08 -16.76
N GLN A 62 -14.08 9.40 -16.65
CA GLN A 62 -14.72 8.82 -17.84
C GLN A 62 -15.18 9.91 -18.84
N PHE A 63 -15.51 11.11 -18.36
CA PHE A 63 -16.05 12.18 -19.20
C PHE A 63 -15.01 12.89 -20.07
N ALA A 64 -13.73 12.66 -19.82
CA ALA A 64 -12.65 13.22 -20.63
C ALA A 64 -12.07 12.19 -21.62
N PHE A 65 -12.69 11.01 -21.74
CA PHE A 65 -12.39 10.10 -22.84
C PHE A 65 -12.91 10.67 -24.17
N PRO A 66 -12.13 10.58 -25.25
CA PRO A 66 -12.64 10.89 -26.58
C PRO A 66 -13.73 9.88 -26.95
N VAL A 67 -14.78 10.33 -27.65
CA VAL A 67 -15.76 9.44 -28.26
C VAL A 67 -15.04 8.67 -29.36
N LEU A 68 -14.56 7.47 -29.04
CA LEU A 68 -13.97 6.56 -30.01
C LEU A 68 -15.13 5.75 -30.59
N GLU A 69 -15.31 5.78 -31.92
CA GLU A 69 -15.98 4.69 -32.62
C GLU A 69 -15.06 3.46 -32.51
N ALA A 70 -15.06 2.79 -31.36
CA ALA A 70 -14.21 1.63 -31.16
C ALA A 70 -14.78 0.47 -31.99
N ALA A 71 -14.00 0.05 -32.99
CA ALA A 71 -14.18 -1.21 -33.67
C ALA A 71 -14.35 -2.33 -32.62
N SER A 72 -15.29 -3.22 -32.90
CA SER A 72 -15.62 -4.41 -32.12
C SER A 72 -14.37 -5.28 -31.85
N PHE A 73 -13.68 -5.04 -30.73
CA PHE A 73 -12.49 -5.78 -30.31
C PHE A 73 -12.74 -6.83 -29.22
N PHE A 74 -14.00 -7.05 -28.82
CA PHE A 74 -14.34 -8.17 -27.96
C PHE A 74 -14.66 -9.40 -28.81
N SER A 75 -13.64 -10.24 -29.04
CA SER A 75 -13.87 -11.66 -29.26
C SER A 75 -14.21 -12.27 -27.90
N THR A 76 -15.38 -12.89 -27.80
CA THR A 76 -15.85 -13.67 -26.64
C THR A 76 -14.84 -14.76 -26.31
N GLN A 77 -13.83 -14.45 -25.51
CA GLN A 77 -12.96 -15.46 -24.91
C GLN A 77 -13.26 -15.48 -23.42
N ASP A 78 -13.88 -16.61 -23.06
CA ASP A 78 -14.08 -17.17 -21.75
C ASP A 78 -14.63 -16.19 -20.70
N LEU A 79 -15.95 -16.19 -20.61
CA LEU A 79 -16.66 -15.98 -19.34
C LEU A 79 -16.16 -17.05 -18.37
N ILE A 80 -14.98 -16.83 -17.80
CA ILE A 80 -14.53 -17.53 -16.60
C ILE A 80 -15.64 -17.28 -15.60
N SER A 81 -16.38 -18.33 -15.28
CA SER A 81 -17.43 -18.29 -14.27
C SER A 81 -16.84 -17.57 -13.07
N PRO A 82 -17.44 -16.46 -12.59
CA PRO A 82 -16.87 -15.72 -11.48
C PRO A 82 -16.66 -16.73 -10.36
N GLU A 83 -15.39 -17.01 -10.06
CA GLU A 83 -15.04 -17.82 -8.91
C GLU A 83 -15.74 -17.14 -7.74
N THR A 84 -16.62 -17.86 -7.06
CA THR A 84 -17.43 -17.29 -5.99
C THR A 84 -16.46 -16.81 -4.92
N LEU A 85 -16.17 -15.51 -4.94
CA LEU A 85 -15.31 -14.88 -3.96
C LEU A 85 -16.00 -15.01 -2.62
N ASP A 86 -15.59 -16.00 -1.83
CA ASP A 86 -16.03 -16.08 -0.45
C ASP A 86 -15.25 -15.04 0.36
N PHE A 87 -15.88 -13.87 0.50
CA PHE A 87 -15.35 -12.78 1.30
C PHE A 87 -15.11 -13.20 2.76
N ILE A 88 -15.79 -14.22 3.26
CA ILE A 88 -15.57 -14.72 4.63
C ILE A 88 -14.20 -15.38 4.70
N ASP A 89 -13.85 -16.24 3.76
CA ASP A 89 -12.55 -16.94 3.75
C ASP A 89 -11.37 -16.00 3.47
N ILE A 90 -11.58 -14.93 2.69
CA ILE A 90 -10.53 -13.94 2.39
C ILE A 90 -10.17 -13.10 3.62
N PHE A 91 -11.16 -12.79 4.47
CA PHE A 91 -10.97 -11.90 5.62
C PHE A 91 -10.80 -12.64 6.95
N ILE A 92 -11.44 -13.79 7.14
CA ILE A 92 -11.44 -14.53 8.40
C ILE A 92 -10.57 -15.78 8.25
N PRO A 93 -9.35 -15.79 8.82
CA PRO A 93 -8.49 -16.97 8.74
C PRO A 93 -9.02 -18.09 9.63
N TYR A 94 -9.22 -19.29 9.05
CA TYR A 94 -9.32 -20.51 9.84
C TYR A 94 -7.95 -20.92 10.43
N ASN A 95 -6.85 -20.54 9.75
CA ASN A 95 -5.48 -20.77 10.18
C ASN A 95 -4.60 -19.54 9.87
N PRO A 96 -4.11 -18.82 10.89
CA PRO A 96 -3.27 -17.64 10.69
C PRO A 96 -1.91 -17.97 10.07
N PHE A 97 -1.34 -19.16 10.34
CA PHE A 97 -0.06 -19.57 9.76
C PHE A 97 -0.18 -19.88 8.27
N HIS A 98 -1.32 -20.44 7.84
CA HIS A 98 -1.60 -20.62 6.42
C HIS A 98 -1.70 -19.26 5.72
N SER A 99 -2.43 -18.31 6.33
CA SER A 99 -2.56 -16.95 5.80
C SER A 99 -1.21 -16.24 5.70
N LEU A 100 -0.33 -16.40 6.69
CA LEU A 100 1.05 -15.89 6.67
C LEU A 100 1.91 -16.52 5.57
N SER A 101 1.70 -17.81 5.26
CA SER A 101 2.44 -18.52 4.22
C SER A 101 1.99 -18.11 2.81
N GLU A 102 0.68 -18.02 2.59
CA GLU A 102 0.10 -17.65 1.29
C GLU A 102 0.11 -16.12 1.06
N GLY A 103 0.33 -15.33 2.11
CA GLY A 103 0.33 -13.88 2.01
C GLY A 103 -1.07 -13.26 1.93
N PHE A 104 -2.09 -13.92 2.49
CA PHE A 104 -3.45 -13.39 2.59
C PHE A 104 -3.50 -12.24 3.61
N LEU A 105 -3.14 -11.05 3.13
CA LEU A 105 -2.92 -9.89 3.98
C LEU A 105 -4.14 -9.46 4.80
N PRO A 106 -5.38 -9.43 4.27
CA PRO A 106 -6.55 -9.09 5.08
C PRO A 106 -6.73 -9.99 6.30
N ALA A 107 -6.58 -11.30 6.09
CA ALA A 107 -6.65 -12.30 7.14
C ALA A 107 -5.50 -12.17 8.15
N ILE A 108 -4.27 -11.91 7.69
CA ILE A 108 -3.10 -11.62 8.55
C ILE A 108 -3.39 -10.39 9.42
N VAL A 109 -3.89 -9.30 8.82
CA VAL A 109 -4.20 -8.06 9.55
C VAL A 109 -5.26 -8.34 10.62
N LEU A 110 -6.36 -9.01 10.28
CA LEU A 110 -7.40 -9.34 11.25
C LEU A 110 -6.85 -10.14 12.44
N PHE A 111 -6.05 -11.17 12.17
CA PHE A 111 -5.38 -11.95 13.22
C PHE A 111 -4.47 -11.07 14.10
N CYS A 112 -3.65 -10.21 13.50
CA CYS A 112 -2.73 -9.33 14.24
C CYS A 112 -3.48 -8.29 15.08
N LEU A 113 -4.62 -7.78 14.59
CA LEU A 113 -5.48 -6.87 15.35
C LEU A 113 -6.05 -7.57 16.58
N CYS A 114 -6.61 -8.78 16.44
CA CYS A 114 -7.13 -9.57 17.56
C CYS A 114 -6.03 -9.88 18.59
N LEU A 115 -4.86 -10.34 18.12
CA LEU A 115 -3.72 -10.65 18.99
C LEU A 115 -3.21 -9.39 19.70
N GLY A 116 -3.00 -8.29 18.98
CA GLY A 116 -2.58 -7.02 19.57
C GLY A 116 -3.57 -6.50 20.60
N LEU A 117 -4.88 -6.59 20.34
CA LEU A 117 -5.92 -6.19 21.30
C LEU A 117 -5.93 -7.06 22.55
N SER A 118 -5.60 -8.35 22.43
CA SER A 118 -5.54 -9.26 23.58
C SER A 118 -4.33 -9.01 24.49
N LEU A 119 -3.22 -8.50 23.93
CA LEU A 119 -2.02 -8.12 24.67
C LEU A 119 -2.10 -6.71 25.25
N MET A 120 -3.03 -5.90 24.75
CA MET A 120 -3.19 -4.49 25.14
C MET A 120 -3.60 -4.39 26.62
N GLY A 121 -2.83 -3.63 27.41
CA GLY A 121 -3.12 -3.40 28.82
C GLY A 121 -2.74 -4.53 29.78
N ASP A 122 -2.20 -5.65 29.28
CA ASP A 122 -1.71 -6.75 30.09
C ASP A 122 -0.25 -6.55 30.49
N GLU A 123 0.05 -6.56 31.79
CA GLU A 123 1.42 -6.41 32.28
C GLU A 123 2.27 -7.65 32.02
N GLU A 124 1.67 -8.84 31.94
CA GLU A 124 2.38 -10.09 31.65
C GLU A 124 2.85 -10.16 30.19
N SER A 125 2.25 -9.36 29.31
CA SER A 125 2.63 -9.26 27.90
C SER A 125 3.93 -8.47 27.65
N LYS A 126 4.43 -7.70 28.63
CA LYS A 126 5.61 -6.82 28.49
C LYS A 126 6.86 -7.53 27.95
N PRO A 127 7.25 -8.74 28.40
CA PRO A 127 8.41 -9.45 27.86
C PRO A 127 8.25 -9.81 26.37
N LEU A 128 7.04 -10.23 25.97
CA LEU A 128 6.73 -10.55 24.58
C LEU A 128 6.80 -9.29 23.72
N MET A 129 6.20 -8.18 24.17
CA MET A 129 6.27 -6.90 23.46
C MET A 129 7.71 -6.40 23.30
N ASN A 130 8.56 -6.57 24.31
CA ASN A 130 9.98 -6.23 24.23
C ASN A 130 10.73 -7.10 23.21
N LEU A 131 10.43 -8.40 23.13
CA LEU A 131 11.02 -9.27 22.12
C LEU A 131 10.61 -8.83 20.70
N LEU A 132 9.32 -8.57 20.50
CA LEU A 132 8.79 -8.12 19.22
C LEU A 132 9.42 -6.79 18.80
N SER A 133 9.63 -5.85 19.72
CA SER A 133 10.24 -4.55 19.39
C SER A 133 11.69 -4.68 18.93
N ILE A 134 12.46 -5.57 19.55
CA ILE A 134 13.83 -5.90 19.12
C ILE A 134 13.82 -6.50 17.71
N LEU A 135 12.89 -7.42 17.44
CA LEU A 135 12.75 -8.05 16.13
C LEU A 135 12.34 -7.05 15.05
N GLN A 136 11.41 -6.14 15.36
CA GLN A 136 11.03 -5.04 14.47
C GLN A 136 12.22 -4.14 14.15
N ALA A 137 13.05 -3.80 15.14
CA ALA A 137 14.25 -3.00 14.93
C ALA A 137 15.25 -3.72 14.00
N ALA A 138 15.40 -5.04 14.13
CA ALA A 138 16.23 -5.84 13.23
C ALA A 138 15.69 -5.83 11.79
N LEU A 139 14.37 -6.02 11.61
CA LEU A 139 13.73 -5.96 10.29
C LEU A 139 13.84 -4.58 9.63
N ASN A 140 13.74 -3.51 10.41
CA ASN A 140 13.95 -2.14 9.91
C ASN A 140 15.39 -1.94 9.42
N ARG A 141 16.40 -2.52 10.10
CA ARG A 141 17.81 -2.47 9.64
C ARG A 141 18.00 -3.21 8.32
N ILE A 142 17.38 -4.38 8.16
CA ILE A 142 17.42 -5.14 6.90
C ILE A 142 16.79 -4.30 5.78
N THR A 143 15.60 -3.73 6.04
CA THR A 143 14.92 -2.84 5.08
C THR A 143 15.79 -1.64 4.69
N GLY A 144 16.46 -1.01 5.67
CA GLY A 144 17.39 0.09 5.41
C GLY A 144 18.60 -0.31 4.56
N PHE A 145 19.08 -1.55 4.68
CA PHE A 145 20.12 -2.08 3.80
C PHE A 145 19.60 -2.32 2.37
N LEU A 146 18.43 -2.93 2.23
CA LEU A 146 17.78 -3.15 0.93
C LEU A 146 17.45 -1.84 0.22
N ALA A 147 17.08 -0.80 0.96
CA ALA A 147 16.84 0.54 0.39
C ALA A 147 18.07 1.14 -0.32
N LYS A 148 19.29 0.67 -0.05
CA LYS A 148 20.51 1.12 -0.77
C LYS A 148 20.62 0.49 -2.16
N THR A 149 20.13 -0.73 -2.35
CA THR A 149 20.13 -1.42 -3.66
C THR A 149 18.95 -1.01 -4.54
N PHE A 150 18.07 -0.14 -4.01
CA PHE A 150 16.86 0.33 -4.66
C PHE A 150 17.06 0.88 -6.08
N PRO A 151 18.00 1.80 -6.37
CA PRO A 151 18.14 2.37 -7.71
C PRO A 151 18.47 1.32 -8.78
N ILE A 152 19.20 0.27 -8.39
CA ILE A 152 19.59 -0.82 -9.28
C ILE A 152 18.38 -1.70 -9.60
N GLY A 153 17.57 -2.02 -8.58
CA GLY A 153 16.36 -2.83 -8.79
C GLY A 153 15.35 -2.17 -9.72
N VAL A 154 15.11 -0.87 -9.52
CA VAL A 154 14.25 -0.07 -10.39
C VAL A 154 14.71 -0.15 -11.84
N PHE A 155 16.01 0.04 -12.09
CA PHE A 155 16.58 -0.05 -13.43
C PHE A 155 16.36 -1.42 -14.07
N VAL A 156 16.61 -2.51 -13.33
CA VAL A 156 16.47 -3.88 -13.85
C VAL A 156 15.02 -4.21 -14.21
N ILE A 157 14.07 -3.84 -13.35
CA ILE A 157 12.65 -4.16 -13.58
C ILE A 157 12.12 -3.31 -14.75
N MET A 158 12.45 -2.02 -14.80
CA MET A 158 12.07 -1.17 -15.92
C MET A 158 12.62 -1.66 -17.26
N ALA A 159 13.90 -2.05 -17.29
CA ALA A 159 14.51 -2.60 -18.50
C ALA A 159 13.81 -3.87 -18.97
N GLN A 160 13.35 -4.72 -18.04
CA GLN A 160 12.57 -5.91 -18.40
C GLN A 160 11.19 -5.54 -18.94
N THR A 161 10.44 -4.69 -18.24
CA THR A 161 9.07 -4.32 -18.63
C THR A 161 9.06 -3.68 -20.02
N MET A 162 9.98 -2.75 -20.28
CA MET A 162 10.13 -2.12 -21.59
C MET A 162 10.53 -3.12 -22.69
N GLY A 163 11.28 -4.17 -22.35
CA GLY A 163 11.65 -5.23 -23.28
C GLY A 163 10.52 -6.20 -23.65
N THR A 164 9.39 -6.16 -22.93
CA THR A 164 8.22 -7.03 -23.20
C THR A 164 7.10 -6.35 -23.99
N ILE A 165 7.12 -5.02 -24.10
CA ILE A 165 6.10 -4.24 -24.81
C ILE A 165 6.52 -4.10 -26.28
N THR A 166 5.66 -4.53 -27.22
CA THR A 166 5.88 -4.30 -28.65
C THR A 166 5.49 -2.87 -29.03
N PHE A 167 6.18 -2.31 -30.03
CA PHE A 167 5.91 -0.94 -30.49
C PHE A 167 4.49 -0.78 -31.07
N GLU A 168 3.98 -1.80 -31.76
CA GLU A 168 2.61 -1.80 -32.32
C GLU A 168 1.54 -1.79 -31.23
N GLY A 169 1.67 -2.64 -30.20
CA GLY A 169 0.72 -2.65 -29.08
C GLY A 169 0.74 -1.34 -28.28
N LEU A 170 1.89 -0.66 -28.21
CA LEU A 170 2.01 0.66 -27.60
C LEU A 170 1.23 1.73 -28.38
N LEU A 171 1.26 1.68 -29.72
CA LEU A 171 0.56 2.63 -30.57
C LEU A 171 -0.97 2.47 -30.48
N GLU A 172 -1.47 1.24 -30.40
CA GLU A 172 -2.90 0.97 -30.27
C GLU A 172 -3.46 1.46 -28.92
N LEU A 173 -2.70 1.30 -27.84
CA LEU A 173 -3.10 1.77 -26.50
C LEU A 173 -2.61 3.19 -26.15
N GLN A 174 -1.97 3.92 -27.07
CA GLN A 174 -1.29 5.18 -26.73
C GLN A 174 -2.21 6.20 -26.06
N VAL A 175 -3.45 6.33 -26.54
CA VAL A 175 -4.43 7.30 -26.01
C VAL A 175 -4.80 6.92 -24.58
N PHE A 176 -5.09 5.63 -24.34
CA PHE A 176 -5.39 5.13 -23.00
C PHE A 176 -4.20 5.27 -22.06
N LEU A 177 -2.99 4.95 -22.50
CA LEU A 177 -1.78 5.03 -21.68
C LEU A 177 -1.42 6.47 -21.32
N ILE A 178 -1.53 7.42 -22.26
CA ILE A 178 -1.33 8.85 -21.99
C ILE A 178 -2.35 9.34 -20.96
N TYR A 179 -3.61 8.94 -21.13
CA TYR A 179 -4.68 9.32 -20.23
C TYR A 179 -4.48 8.76 -18.82
N LEU A 180 -4.14 7.47 -18.73
CA LEU A 180 -3.85 6.80 -17.47
C LEU A 180 -2.62 7.41 -16.79
N ALA A 181 -1.56 7.71 -17.55
CA ALA A 181 -0.36 8.37 -17.03
C ALA A 181 -0.67 9.77 -16.50
N PHE A 182 -1.51 10.54 -17.20
CA PHE A 182 -1.97 11.84 -16.74
C PHE A 182 -2.83 11.72 -15.48
N LEU A 183 -3.77 10.78 -15.42
CA LEU A 183 -4.59 10.53 -14.23
C LEU A 183 -3.72 10.16 -13.03
N ALA A 184 -2.80 9.22 -13.22
CA ALA A 184 -1.88 8.78 -12.17
C ALA A 184 -1.02 9.96 -11.69
N ALA A 185 -0.48 10.77 -12.59
CA ALA A 185 0.29 11.96 -12.23
C ALA A 185 -0.56 13.00 -11.49
N LEU A 186 -1.79 13.25 -11.95
CA LEU A 186 -2.72 14.18 -11.32
C LEU A 186 -3.12 13.72 -9.91
N VAL A 187 -3.33 12.42 -9.71
CA VAL A 187 -3.68 11.87 -8.40
C VAL A 187 -2.46 11.88 -7.46
N ILE A 188 -1.29 11.42 -7.94
CA ILE A 188 -0.08 11.28 -7.13
C ILE A 188 0.55 12.63 -6.77
N PHE A 189 0.59 13.58 -7.71
CA PHE A 189 1.25 14.88 -7.53
C PHE A 189 0.27 16.03 -7.34
N GLY A 190 -0.99 15.88 -7.70
CA GLY A 190 -2.01 16.92 -7.47
C GLY A 190 -2.85 16.59 -6.26
N VAL A 191 -3.78 15.66 -6.43
CA VAL A 191 -4.90 15.42 -5.50
C VAL A 191 -4.41 14.94 -4.14
N LEU A 192 -3.65 13.84 -4.07
CA LEU A 192 -3.31 13.22 -2.78
C LEU A 192 -2.47 14.14 -1.89
N PRO A 193 -1.37 14.77 -2.37
CA PRO A 193 -0.57 15.65 -1.53
C PRO A 193 -1.32 16.92 -1.14
N LEU A 194 -2.14 17.50 -2.04
CA LEU A 194 -2.94 18.68 -1.72
C LEU A 194 -3.98 18.37 -0.66
N LEU A 195 -4.72 17.27 -0.83
CA LEU A 195 -5.72 16.81 0.12
C LEU A 195 -5.07 16.58 1.50
N VAL A 196 -3.95 15.86 1.57
CA VAL A 196 -3.22 15.68 2.84
C VAL A 196 -2.78 17.04 3.42
N SER A 197 -2.28 17.97 2.61
CA SER A 197 -1.87 19.30 3.10
C SER A 197 -3.03 20.20 3.55
N CYS A 198 -4.26 19.96 3.10
CA CYS A 198 -5.45 20.68 3.56
C CYS A 198 -5.90 20.21 4.96
N PHE A 199 -5.73 18.93 5.27
CA PHE A 199 -6.14 18.35 6.56
C PHE A 199 -5.00 18.22 7.57
N THR A 200 -3.77 18.57 7.19
CA THR A 200 -2.58 18.47 8.04
C THR A 200 -1.73 19.73 7.96
N THR A 201 -0.79 19.87 8.88
CA THR A 201 0.17 21.00 8.93
C THR A 201 1.37 20.80 7.99
N PHE A 202 1.45 19.67 7.30
CA PHE A 202 2.58 19.32 6.44
C PHE A 202 2.52 20.04 5.10
N ARG A 203 3.68 20.47 4.61
CA ARG A 203 3.77 21.10 3.30
C ARG A 203 3.75 20.03 2.22
N TYR A 204 3.26 20.41 1.04
CA TYR A 204 3.29 19.58 -0.17
C TYR A 204 4.65 18.89 -0.41
N ARG A 205 5.75 19.63 -0.23
CA ARG A 205 7.12 19.11 -0.47
C ARG A 205 7.52 18.02 0.53
N ASP A 206 7.07 18.13 1.77
CA ASP A 206 7.39 17.18 2.82
C ASP A 206 6.69 15.84 2.54
N ILE A 207 5.41 15.92 2.12
CA ILE A 207 4.59 14.76 1.76
C ILE A 207 5.20 14.02 0.56
N ILE A 208 5.53 14.73 -0.52
CA ILE A 208 6.15 14.14 -1.72
C ILE A 208 7.53 13.56 -1.40
N SER A 209 8.35 14.25 -0.60
CA SER A 209 9.67 13.74 -0.22
C SER A 209 9.56 12.43 0.57
N ALA A 210 8.60 12.36 1.51
CA ALA A 210 8.36 11.18 2.33
C ALA A 210 7.85 9.98 1.50
N SER A 211 6.98 10.20 0.52
CA SER A 211 6.38 9.13 -0.29
C SER A 211 7.18 8.75 -1.54
N SER A 212 8.07 9.63 -2.02
CA SER A 212 8.80 9.48 -3.30
C SER A 212 9.42 8.09 -3.52
N ARG A 213 10.10 7.56 -2.50
CA ARG A 213 10.79 6.26 -2.60
C ARG A 213 9.81 5.11 -2.79
N ALA A 214 8.69 5.15 -2.06
CA ALA A 214 7.63 4.16 -2.17
C ALA A 214 6.93 4.24 -3.53
N VAL A 215 6.63 5.45 -4.02
CA VAL A 215 6.01 5.67 -5.33
C VAL A 215 6.89 5.15 -6.46
N ILE A 216 8.19 5.48 -6.46
CA ILE A 216 9.12 5.01 -7.50
C ILE A 216 9.22 3.48 -7.46
N LEU A 217 9.26 2.88 -6.27
CA LEU A 217 9.32 1.42 -6.14
C LEU A 217 8.06 0.75 -6.66
N GLY A 218 6.88 1.20 -6.22
CA GLY A 218 5.61 0.62 -6.66
C GLY A 218 5.42 0.75 -8.17
N PHE A 219 5.76 1.92 -8.73
CA PHE A 219 5.73 2.14 -10.18
C PHE A 219 6.68 1.20 -10.92
N SER A 220 7.85 0.90 -10.35
CA SER A 220 8.87 0.09 -11.01
C SER A 220 8.67 -1.41 -10.82
N SER A 221 8.25 -1.86 -9.64
CA SER A 221 8.16 -3.27 -9.30
C SER A 221 6.86 -3.93 -9.72
N GLY A 222 5.82 -3.13 -10.03
CA GLY A 222 4.47 -3.63 -10.29
C GLY A 222 3.86 -4.38 -9.11
N THR A 223 4.48 -4.28 -7.93
CA THR A 223 4.09 -4.99 -6.71
C THR A 223 3.94 -4.01 -5.58
N GLU A 224 2.70 -3.85 -5.16
CA GLU A 224 2.24 -2.91 -4.15
C GLU A 224 2.89 -3.21 -2.76
N PHE A 225 3.06 -4.49 -2.43
CA PHE A 225 3.48 -4.94 -1.09
C PHE A 225 4.83 -4.39 -0.66
N ILE A 226 5.77 -4.29 -1.60
CA ILE A 226 7.15 -3.89 -1.31
C ILE A 226 7.20 -2.45 -0.77
N THR A 227 6.23 -1.63 -1.16
CA THR A 227 6.19 -0.20 -0.81
C THR A 227 5.83 0.05 0.65
N LEU A 228 5.14 -0.88 1.33
CA LEU A 228 4.63 -0.72 2.70
C LEU A 228 5.70 -0.32 3.71
N THR A 229 6.85 -0.97 3.66
CA THR A 229 7.95 -0.71 4.61
C THR A 229 8.55 0.66 4.37
N LEU A 230 8.67 1.11 3.12
CA LEU A 230 9.14 2.45 2.77
C LEU A 230 8.12 3.53 3.16
N ILE A 231 6.82 3.26 3.03
CA ILE A 231 5.77 4.18 3.46
C ILE A 231 5.87 4.38 4.97
N ASN A 232 5.98 3.30 5.75
CA ASN A 232 6.13 3.41 7.20
C ASN A 232 7.38 4.22 7.59
N ASP A 233 8.52 3.98 6.93
CA ASP A 233 9.74 4.75 7.15
C ASP A 233 9.60 6.23 6.72
N GLY A 234 8.89 6.51 5.64
CA GLY A 234 8.61 7.86 5.15
C GLY A 234 7.73 8.64 6.11
N VAL A 235 6.66 8.02 6.62
CA VAL A 235 5.76 8.59 7.63
C VAL A 235 6.55 8.92 8.90
N LYS A 236 7.38 8.00 9.41
CA LYS A 236 8.22 8.26 10.58
C LYS A 236 9.11 9.50 10.42
N LYS A 237 9.73 9.68 9.24
CA LYS A 237 10.56 10.85 8.95
C LYS A 237 9.79 12.16 8.94
N LEU A 238 8.57 12.16 8.40
CA LEU A 238 7.71 13.34 8.34
C LEU A 238 7.46 13.93 9.74
N PHE A 239 7.29 13.06 10.74
CA PHE A 239 7.03 13.45 12.12
C PHE A 239 8.30 13.68 12.96
N TRP A 240 9.46 13.17 12.51
CA TRP A 240 10.71 13.25 13.26
C TRP A 240 11.24 14.68 13.41
N ASP A 241 11.04 15.50 12.37
CA ASP A 241 11.51 16.89 12.29
C ASP A 241 10.51 17.91 12.88
N SER A 242 9.25 17.53 13.12
CA SER A 242 8.17 18.49 13.46
C SER A 242 7.80 18.57 14.94
N LEU A 243 8.36 17.74 15.84
CA LEU A 243 7.94 17.66 17.24
C LEU A 243 9.14 17.47 18.19
N ASP A 244 9.22 18.27 19.26
CA ASP A 244 10.28 18.18 20.29
C ASP A 244 9.93 17.23 21.45
N ASN A 245 8.65 16.84 21.58
CA ASN A 245 8.17 15.99 22.67
C ASN A 245 8.30 14.49 22.33
N ARG A 246 9.03 13.74 23.18
CA ARG A 246 9.24 12.28 23.03
C ARG A 246 7.95 11.46 23.15
N GLU A 247 7.04 11.83 24.05
CA GLU A 247 5.80 11.07 24.26
C GLU A 247 4.91 11.09 23.00
N ILE A 248 4.85 12.24 22.33
CA ILE A 248 4.09 12.39 21.09
C ILE A 248 4.72 11.58 19.95
N LYS A 249 6.06 11.46 19.92
CA LYS A 249 6.76 10.63 18.91
C LYS A 249 6.42 9.15 19.08
N ASP A 250 6.41 8.64 20.30
CA ASP A 250 6.11 7.24 20.58
C ASP A 250 4.64 6.91 20.23
N GLU A 251 3.72 7.83 20.51
CA GLU A 251 2.30 7.69 20.17
C GLU A 251 2.09 7.68 18.64
N ILE A 252 2.72 8.61 17.91
CA ILE A 252 2.67 8.65 16.43
C ILE A 252 3.30 7.40 15.83
N GLU A 253 4.41 6.92 16.39
CA GLU A 253 5.07 5.73 15.86
C GLU A 253 4.17 4.49 16.03
N SER A 254 3.49 4.38 17.16
CA SER A 254 2.48 3.34 17.38
C SER A 254 1.35 3.45 16.36
N TYR A 255 0.79 4.64 16.17
CA TYR A 255 -0.27 4.87 15.18
C TYR A 255 0.17 4.54 13.75
N SER A 256 1.35 4.97 13.31
CA SER A 256 1.87 4.67 11.96
C SER A 256 2.00 3.18 11.71
N ARG A 257 2.50 2.43 12.70
CA ARG A 257 2.65 0.97 12.61
C ARG A 257 1.32 0.23 12.45
N VAL A 258 0.23 0.79 12.99
CA VAL A 258 -1.12 0.22 12.87
C VAL A 258 -1.81 0.67 11.58
N LEU A 259 -1.81 1.98 11.32
CA LEU A 259 -2.63 2.57 10.27
C LEU A 259 -2.15 2.23 8.87
N VAL A 260 -0.84 2.15 8.65
CA VAL A 260 -0.27 1.87 7.32
C VAL A 260 -0.67 0.47 6.79
N PRO A 261 -0.49 -0.63 7.55
CA PRO A 261 -0.89 -1.95 7.05
C PRO A 261 -2.40 -2.16 7.04
N VAL A 262 -3.15 -1.55 7.97
CA VAL A 262 -4.63 -1.59 7.95
C VAL A 262 -5.16 -0.90 6.71
N GLY A 263 -4.65 0.28 6.34
CA GLY A 263 -5.08 0.98 5.13
C GLY A 263 -4.86 0.18 3.85
N TYR A 264 -3.79 -0.62 3.79
CA TYR A 264 -3.47 -1.47 2.65
C TYR A 264 -4.36 -2.72 2.55
N THR A 265 -5.02 -3.14 3.64
CA THR A 265 -5.99 -4.24 3.61
C THR A 265 -7.20 -3.91 2.71
N PHE A 266 -7.45 -2.63 2.47
CA PHE A 266 -8.50 -2.17 1.58
C PHE A 266 -7.96 -2.01 0.16
N PRO A 267 -8.77 -2.28 -0.88
CA PRO A 267 -8.34 -2.12 -2.26
C PRO A 267 -7.72 -0.74 -2.54
N LEU A 268 -6.66 -0.72 -3.33
CA LEU A 268 -6.03 0.53 -3.72
C LEU A 268 -6.83 1.19 -4.83
N LEU A 269 -6.74 2.52 -4.94
CA LEU A 269 -7.38 3.25 -6.03
C LEU A 269 -6.90 2.78 -7.43
N GLY A 270 -5.68 2.25 -7.53
CA GLY A 270 -5.16 1.66 -8.76
C GLY A 270 -5.89 0.38 -9.20
N SER A 271 -6.53 -0.35 -8.27
CA SER A 271 -7.30 -1.54 -8.60
C SER A 271 -8.54 -1.23 -9.45
N PHE A 272 -8.93 0.04 -9.57
CA PHE A 272 -10.03 0.45 -10.44
C PHE A 272 -9.62 0.65 -11.91
N VAL A 273 -8.33 0.63 -12.26
CA VAL A 273 -7.83 0.83 -13.65
C VAL A 273 -8.48 -0.08 -14.70
N PRO A 274 -8.74 -1.37 -14.44
CA PRO A 274 -9.47 -2.21 -15.38
C PRO A 274 -10.87 -1.67 -15.72
N PHE A 275 -11.57 -1.04 -14.76
CA PHE A 275 -12.88 -0.43 -15.02
C PHE A 275 -12.78 0.81 -15.92
N LEU A 276 -11.71 1.61 -15.80
CA LEU A 276 -11.46 2.71 -16.75
C LEU A 276 -11.16 2.18 -18.14
N PHE A 277 -10.44 1.05 -18.25
CA PHE A 277 -10.19 0.44 -19.55
C PHE A 277 -11.50 -0.05 -20.19
N ILE A 278 -12.39 -0.67 -19.40
CA ILE A 278 -13.74 -1.02 -19.87
C ILE A 278 -14.49 0.22 -20.35
N LEU A 279 -14.50 1.31 -19.58
CA LEU A 279 -15.16 2.56 -19.96
C LEU A 279 -14.53 3.28 -21.15
N PHE A 280 -13.23 3.05 -21.41
CA PHE A 280 -12.53 3.59 -22.57
C PHE A 280 -12.87 2.83 -23.86
N VAL A 281 -13.14 1.53 -23.75
CA VAL A 281 -13.47 0.65 -24.90
C VAL A 281 -14.98 0.58 -25.15
N ALA A 282 -15.81 0.91 -24.15
CA ALA A 282 -17.27 0.95 -24.23
C ALA A 282 -17.80 2.15 -25.02
#